data_AF-A0A4Q9LRG6-F1
#
_entry.id   AF-A0A4Q9LRG6-F1
#
_cell.length_a   1.000
_cell.length_b   1.000
_cell.length_c   1.000
_cell.angle_alpha   90.00
_cell.angle_beta   90.00
_cell.angle_gamma   90.00
#
_symmetry.space_group_name_H-M   'P 1'
#
loop_
_entity.id
_entity.type
_entity.pdbx_description
1 polymer ?
#
loop_
_entity_poly.entity_id
_entity_poly.type
_entity_poly.pdbx_seq_one_letter_code
_entity_poly.pdbx_strand_id
1 'polypeptide(L)' 'MENVEGNLLNLEKRDSKYKQLTKEQRQGILKKLLQQMKENKLKYGAINEISSAFQVSRLTVNRIWQTAQTQYRKGKI' A
#
# COMPACT_ATOMS: atom_id res chain seq x y z
N MET A 1 -10.89 26.39 -4.23
CA MET A 1 -10.05 25.45 -3.46
C MET A 1 -10.56 24.05 -3.77
N GLU A 2 -10.00 23.41 -4.79
CA GLU A 2 -10.48 22.10 -5.29
C GLU A 2 -10.19 21.01 -4.25
N ASN A 3 -11.25 20.56 -3.58
CA ASN A 3 -11.20 19.42 -2.66
C ASN A 3 -11.00 18.14 -3.46
N VAL A 4 -9.84 17.53 -3.29
CA VAL A 4 -9.37 16.27 -3.91
C VAL A 4 -10.08 15.06 -3.29
N GLU A 5 -11.41 15.10 -3.21
CA GLU A 5 -12.24 14.07 -2.57
C GLU A 5 -13.03 13.22 -3.59
N GLY A 6 -12.84 13.48 -4.89
CA GLY A 6 -13.59 12.86 -5.97
C GLY A 6 -13.10 11.49 -6.48
N ASN A 7 -12.05 10.89 -5.90
CA ASN A 7 -11.44 9.67 -6.47
C ASN A 7 -11.46 8.43 -5.56
N LEU A 8 -12.06 8.48 -4.37
CA LEU A 8 -12.10 7.33 -3.47
C LEU A 8 -13.27 6.37 -3.74
N LEU A 9 -14.35 6.84 -4.38
CA LEU A 9 -15.64 6.12 -4.45
C LEU A 9 -15.77 5.13 -5.63
N ASN A 10 -14.81 5.09 -6.57
CA ASN A 10 -14.90 4.24 -7.76
C ASN A 10 -14.18 2.87 -7.64
N LEU A 11 -13.59 2.55 -6.49
CA LEU A 11 -12.90 1.27 -6.27
C LEU A 11 -13.76 0.23 -5.53
N GLU A 12 -14.96 0.59 -5.06
CA GLU A 12 -15.78 -0.31 -4.24
C GLU A 12 -16.50 -1.41 -5.02
N LYS A 13 -16.56 -1.33 -6.37
CA LYS A 13 -17.40 -2.23 -7.19
C LYS A 13 -16.67 -3.37 -7.91
N ARG A 14 -15.35 -3.56 -7.76
CA ARG A 14 -14.59 -4.52 -8.59
C ARG A 14 -13.93 -5.71 -7.90
N ASP A 15 -13.97 -5.83 -6.57
CA ASP A 15 -13.07 -6.78 -5.87
C ASP A 15 -13.73 -7.69 -4.83
N SER A 16 -15.03 -8.01 -4.96
CA SER A 16 -15.76 -8.90 -4.03
C SER A 16 -15.20 -10.33 -3.90
N LYS A 17 -14.17 -10.70 -4.67
CA LYS A 17 -13.46 -12.00 -4.56
C LYS A 17 -12.24 -11.94 -3.64
N TYR A 18 -11.73 -10.76 -3.30
CA TYR A 18 -10.55 -10.60 -2.45
C TYR A 18 -10.91 -9.90 -1.15
N LYS A 19 -10.44 -10.44 -0.02
CA LYS A 19 -10.61 -9.82 1.31
C LYS A 19 -10.11 -8.38 1.23
N GLN A 20 -11.04 -7.42 1.27
CA GLN A 20 -10.69 -6.02 1.23
C GLN A 20 -9.91 -5.68 2.49
N LEU A 21 -8.68 -5.21 2.34
CA LEU A 21 -7.90 -4.71 3.46
C LEU A 21 -8.54 -3.44 4.01
N THR A 22 -8.75 -3.38 5.32
CA THR A 22 -9.21 -2.17 5.98
C THR A 22 -8.20 -1.04 5.78
N LYS A 23 -8.65 0.22 5.91
CA LYS A 23 -7.76 1.39 5.81
C LYS A 23 -6.60 1.27 6.80
N GLU A 24 -6.87 0.83 8.02
CA GLU A 24 -5.87 0.61 9.07
C GLU A 24 -4.85 -0.47 8.70
N GLN A 25 -5.29 -1.59 8.13
CA GLN A 25 -4.37 -2.64 7.66
C GLN A 25 -3.47 -2.13 6.54
N ARG A 26 -4.01 -1.39 5.57
CA ARG A 26 -3.20 -0.79 4.49
C ARG A 26 -2.18 0.20 5.05
N GLN A 27 -2.57 1.04 6.01
CA GLN A 27 -1.68 1.97 6.69
C GLN A 27 -0.59 1.25 7.50
N GLY A 28 -0.93 0.17 8.19
CA GLY A 28 0.03 -0.66 8.93
C GLY A 28 1.08 -1.30 8.00
N ILE A 29 0.64 -1.87 6.88
CA ILE A 29 1.53 -2.43 5.84
C ILE A 29 2.44 -1.34 5.29
N LEU A 30 1.89 -0.17 4.95
CA LEU A 30 2.66 0.95 4.43
C LEU A 30 3.71 1.44 5.43
N LYS A 31 3.35 1.61 6.70
CA LYS A 31 4.27 2.03 7.75
C LYS A 31 5.43 1.06 7.90
N LYS A 32 5.17 -0.25 7.88
CA LYS A 32 6.21 -1.28 7.92
C LYS A 32 7.11 -1.27 6.68
N LEU A 33 6.53 -1.08 5.49
CA LEU A 33 7.29 -0.93 4.25
C LEU A 33 8.23 0.28 4.31
N LEU A 34 7.75 1.43 4.78
CA LEU A 34 8.55 2.64 4.95
C LEU A 34 9.65 2.47 6.01
N GLN A 35 9.42 1.72 7.08
CA GLN A 35 10.45 1.37 8.06
C GLN A 35 11.56 0.48 7.48
N GLN A 36 11.24 -0.35 6.47
CA GLN A 36 12.21 -1.23 5.80
C GLN A 36 12.80 -0.64 4.50
N MET A 37 12.40 0.59 4.18
CA MET A 37 12.93 1.34 3.05
C MET A 37 14.27 1.98 3.44
N LYS A 38 15.29 1.74 2.63
CA LYS A 38 16.59 2.43 2.74
C LYS A 38 16.96 2.91 1.34
N GLU A 39 17.39 4.17 1.22
CA GLU A 39 17.85 4.74 -0.06
C GLU A 39 16.84 4.55 -1.21
N ASN A 40 15.57 4.79 -0.92
CA ASN A 40 14.46 4.67 -1.87
C ASN A 40 14.17 3.25 -2.39
N LYS A 41 14.74 2.23 -1.75
CA LYS A 41 14.52 0.81 -2.08
C LYS A 41 14.12 0.02 -0.84
N LEU A 42 13.26 -0.97 -1.05
CA LEU A 42 12.95 -1.94 0.01
C LEU A 42 14.11 -2.90 0.20
N LYS A 43 14.35 -3.29 1.46
CA LYS A 43 15.24 -4.40 1.78
C LYS A 43 14.79 -5.67 1.04
N TYR A 44 15.75 -6.48 0.60
CA TYR A 44 15.47 -7.80 0.03
C TYR A 44 14.65 -8.65 1.02
N GLY A 45 13.58 -9.26 0.53
CA GLY A 45 12.68 -10.08 1.36
C GLY A 45 11.63 -9.29 2.16
N ALA A 46 11.68 -7.95 2.19
CA ALA A 46 10.72 -7.13 2.96
C ALA A 46 9.26 -7.39 2.58
N ILE A 47 8.98 -7.55 1.28
CA ILE A 47 7.63 -7.87 0.79
C ILE A 47 7.16 -9.22 1.34
N ASN A 48 8.05 -10.21 1.42
CA ASN A 48 7.72 -11.54 1.93
C ASN A 48 7.49 -11.50 3.44
N GLU A 49 8.37 -10.82 4.18
CA GLU A 49 8.24 -10.66 5.63
C GLU A 49 6.91 -9.97 6.00
N ILE A 50 6.58 -8.87 5.32
CA ILE A 50 5.34 -8.11 5.56
C ILE A 50 4.12 -8.90 5.08
N SER A 51 4.23 -9.64 3.98
CA SER A 51 3.18 -10.55 3.51
C SER A 51 2.83 -11.59 4.58
N SER A 52 3.83 -12.22 5.19
CA SER A 52 3.65 -13.17 6.29
C SER A 52 3.09 -12.50 7.55
N ALA A 53 3.62 -11.33 7.94
CA ALA A 53 3.22 -10.62 9.15
C ALA A 53 1.75 -10.16 9.12
N PHE A 54 1.24 -9.76 7.96
CA PHE A 54 -0.14 -9.28 7.80
C PHE A 54 -1.09 -10.34 7.23
N GLN A 55 -0.60 -11.56 6.96
CA GLN A 55 -1.37 -12.64 6.31
C GLN A 55 -2.05 -12.20 5.00
N VAL A 56 -1.31 -11.46 4.18
CA VAL A 56 -1.77 -10.93 2.89
C VAL A 56 -0.92 -11.48 1.76
N SER A 57 -1.47 -11.55 0.55
CA SER A 57 -0.68 -11.92 -0.61
C SER A 57 0.47 -10.93 -0.84
N ARG A 58 1.64 -11.45 -1.24
CA ARG A 58 2.81 -10.67 -1.68
C ARG A 58 2.42 -9.66 -2.77
N LEU A 59 1.48 -10.03 -3.63
CA LEU A 59 0.95 -9.15 -4.68
C LEU A 59 0.29 -7.90 -4.10
N THR A 60 -0.48 -8.07 -3.01
CA THR A 60 -1.17 -6.97 -2.33
C THR A 60 -0.16 -6.00 -1.71
N VAL A 61 0.86 -6.53 -1.02
CA VAL A 61 1.94 -5.73 -0.43
C VAL A 61 2.69 -4.95 -1.52
N ASN A 62 3.02 -5.61 -2.64
CA ASN A 62 3.68 -4.96 -3.77
C ASN A 62 2.83 -3.83 -4.38
N ARG A 63 1.51 -4.04 -4.56
CA ARG A 63 0.59 -3.00 -5.07
C ARG A 63 0.53 -1.78 -4.15
N ILE A 64 0.50 -2.01 -2.83
CA ILE A 64 0.53 -0.92 -1.82
C ILE A 64 1.85 -0.16 -1.95
N TRP A 65 2.98 -0.85 -2.05
CA TRP A 65 4.29 -0.24 -2.21
C TRP A 65 4.40 0.61 -3.49
N GLN A 66 4.01 0.08 -4.65
CA GLN A 66 4.04 0.82 -5.92
C GLN A 66 3.16 2.09 -5.89
N THR A 67 2.00 1.98 -5.25
CA THR A 67 1.09 3.12 -5.04
C THR A 67 1.77 4.19 -4.19
N ALA A 68 2.40 3.79 -3.08
CA ALA A 68 3.14 4.71 -2.21
C ALA A 68 4.33 5.35 -2.92
N GLN A 69 5.15 4.58 -3.66
CA GLN A 69 6.25 5.13 -4.44
C GLN A 69 5.77 6.16 -5.47
N THR A 70 4.62 5.91 -6.10
CA THR A 70 4.01 6.84 -7.05
C THR A 70 3.58 8.14 -6.36
N GLN A 71 3.05 8.06 -5.13
CA GLN A 71 2.67 9.25 -4.35
C GLN A 71 3.89 10.02 -3.84
N TYR A 72 4.93 9.32 -3.39
CA TYR A 72 6.20 9.91 -2.95
C TYR A 72 6.89 10.67 -4.09
N ARG A 73 6.96 10.07 -5.29
CA ARG A 73 7.48 10.74 -6.50
C ARG A 73 6.68 12.00 -6.89
N LYS A 74 5.39 12.04 -6.55
CA LYS A 74 4.50 13.19 -6.80
C LYS A 74 4.53 14.22 -5.67
N GLY A 75 5.35 14.03 -4.62
CA GLY A 75 5.44 14.94 -3.47
C GLY A 75 4.17 14.98 -2.60
N LYS A 76 3.33 13.94 -2.66
CA LYS A 76 2.06 13.89 -1.91
C LYS A 76 2.19 13.27 -0.51
N ILE A 77 3.33 12.64 -0.21
CA ILE A 77 3.70 12.00 1.06
C ILE A 77 5.20 12.12 1.28
#